data_AF-A0A5S9Q5A5-F1
#
_entry.id   AF-A0A5S9Q5A5-F1
#
_cell.length_a   1.000
_cell.length_b   1.000
_cell.length_c   1.000
_cell.angle_alpha   90.00
_cell.angle_beta   90.00
_cell.angle_gamma   90.00
#
_symmetry.space_group_name_H-M   'P 1'
#
loop_
_entity.id
_entity.type
_entity.pdbx_description
1 polymer ?
#
loop_
_entity_poly.entity_id
_entity_poly.type
_entity_poly.pdbx_seq_one_letter_code
_entity_poly.pdbx_strand_id
1 'polypeptide(L)' 'MELNRNIENQKEKVIPISRLRREFNSVIRNIMRGKNNIYAVTRKDKPVVYLVKHELYLEWLDEVEKIQAHIKSLEEMSSD' A
#
# COMPACT_ATOMS: atom_id res chain seq x y z
N MET A 1 15.42 -7.00 -8.68
CA MET A 1 15.80 -7.36 -7.30
C MET A 1 15.68 -6.19 -6.31
N GLU A 2 15.53 -4.94 -6.77
CA GLU A 2 15.36 -3.76 -5.88
C GLU A 2 13.94 -3.61 -5.31
N LEU A 3 12.92 -4.16 -5.98
CA LEU A 3 11.52 -4.04 -5.57
C LEU A 3 11.23 -4.68 -4.19
N ASN A 4 11.79 -5.87 -3.93
CA ASN A 4 11.61 -6.58 -2.66
C ASN A 4 12.19 -5.82 -1.47
N ARG A 5 13.31 -5.10 -1.67
CA ARG A 5 13.89 -4.23 -0.64
C ARG A 5 13.01 -3.03 -0.34
N ASN A 6 12.30 -2.48 -1.33
CA ASN A 6 11.41 -1.35 -1.12
C ASN A 6 10.14 -1.74 -0.36
N ILE A 7 9.64 -2.97 -0.52
CA ILE A 7 8.48 -3.47 0.23
C ILE A 7 8.85 -3.81 1.68
N GLU A 8 9.99 -4.45 1.92
CA GLU A 8 10.48 -4.79 3.28
C GLU A 8 10.77 -3.57 4.16
N ASN A 9 11.08 -2.42 3.56
CA ASN A 9 11.37 -1.18 4.30
C ASN A 9 10.13 -0.31 4.58
N GLN A 10 8.93 -0.76 4.18
CA GLN A 10 7.68 -0.03 4.38
C GLN A 10 7.19 -0.21 5.81
N LYS A 11 7.40 0.80 6.65
CA LYS A 11 6.87 0.78 8.02
C LYS A 11 5.36 1.02 8.01
N GLU A 12 4.60 -0.06 8.13
CA GLU A 12 3.18 -0.03 8.44
C GLU A 12 2.96 0.47 9.87
N LYS A 13 2.02 1.40 10.04
CA LYS A 13 1.54 1.83 11.36
C LYS A 13 0.08 1.51 11.56
N VAL A 14 -0.26 0.98 12.73
CA VAL A 14 -1.65 0.70 13.09
C VAL A 14 -2.26 1.89 13.83
N ILE A 15 -3.50 2.27 13.46
CA ILE A 15 -4.30 3.26 14.18
C ILE A 15 -5.75 2.79 14.34
N PRO A 16 -6.29 2.70 15.57
CA PRO A 16 -7.71 2.46 15.78
C PRO A 16 -8.57 3.57 15.16
N ILE A 17 -9.68 3.21 14.52
CA ILE A 17 -10.61 4.16 13.90
C ILE A 17 -11.14 5.21 14.89
N SER A 18 -11.26 4.85 16.17
CA SER A 18 -11.65 5.75 17.27
C SER A 18 -10.62 6.86 17.55
N ARG A 19 -9.33 6.60 17.25
CA ARG A 19 -8.22 7.55 17.38
C ARG A 19 -8.05 8.40 16.12
N LEU A 20 -8.35 7.84 14.95
CA LEU A 20 -8.18 8.51 13.67
C LEU A 20 -8.85 9.89 13.62
N ARG A 21 -10.07 10.05 14.17
CA ARG A 21 -10.76 11.35 14.16
C ARG A 21 -9.96 12.47 14.85
N ARG A 22 -9.24 12.16 15.93
CA ARG A 22 -8.41 13.13 16.68
C ARG A 22 -7.03 13.32 16.06
N GLU A 23 -6.51 12.29 15.41
CA GLU A 23 -5.14 12.25 14.90
C GLU A 23 -5.04 12.44 13.39
N PHE A 24 -6.16 12.63 12.68
CA PHE A 24 -6.23 12.65 11.21
C PHE A 24 -5.18 13.58 10.58
N ASN A 25 -5.12 14.83 11.02
CA ASN A 25 -4.15 15.81 10.51
C ASN A 25 -2.69 15.42 10.79
N SER A 26 -2.42 14.68 11.86
CA SER A 26 -1.08 14.14 12.15
C SER A 26 -0.77 12.97 11.22
N VAL A 27 -1.72 12.05 11.03
CA VAL A 27 -1.60 10.90 10.12
C VAL A 27 -1.32 11.37 8.70
N ILE A 28 -2.14 12.27 8.15
CA ILE A 28 -1.95 12.79 6.78
C ILE A 28 -0.59 13.47 6.63
N ARG A 29 -0.18 14.32 7.59
CA ARG A 29 1.15 14.95 7.55
C ARG A 29 2.29 13.94 7.60
N ASN A 30 2.16 12.86 8.37
CA ASN A 30 3.18 11.81 8.43
C ASN A 30 3.27 11.02 7.11
N ILE A 31 2.13 10.77 6.45
CA ILE A 31 2.08 10.15 5.12
C ILE A 31 2.75 11.06 4.09
N MET A 32 2.36 12.33 4.02
CA MET A 32 2.92 13.29 3.06
C MET A 32 4.43 13.47 3.23
N ARG A 33 4.92 13.48 4.48
CA ARG A 33 6.37 13.61 4.78
C ARG A 33 7.15 12.30 4.63
N GLY A 34 6.51 11.19 4.25
CA GLY A 34 7.15 9.88 4.11
C GLY A 34 7.66 9.29 5.43
N LYS A 35 7.16 9.77 6.59
CA LYS A 35 7.56 9.23 7.90
C LYS A 35 7.01 7.82 8.10
N ASN A 36 5.77 7.60 7.67
CA ASN A 36 5.18 6.27 7.49
C ASN A 36 4.37 6.33 6.19
N ASN A 37 4.63 5.41 5.27
CA ASN A 37 3.95 5.40 3.98
C ASN A 37 2.58 4.74 4.04
N ILE A 38 2.32 3.94 5.08
CA ILE A 38 1.13 3.10 5.23
C ILE A 38 0.60 3.22 6.66
N TYR A 39 -0.70 3.49 6.78
CA TYR A 39 -1.44 3.34 8.03
C TYR A 39 -2.58 2.34 7.86
N ALA A 40 -2.56 1.26 8.65
CA ALA A 40 -3.70 0.37 8.80
C ALA A 40 -4.68 0.95 9.82
N VAL A 41 -5.85 1.35 9.36
CA VAL A 41 -6.94 1.81 10.23
C VAL A 41 -7.74 0.59 10.67
N THR A 42 -7.84 0.38 11.99
CA THR A 42 -8.45 -0.83 12.54
C THR A 42 -9.75 -0.57 13.30
N ARG A 43 -10.65 -1.56 13.32
CA ARG A 43 -11.82 -1.61 14.19
C ARG A 43 -11.85 -2.99 14.86
N LYS A 44 -11.86 -3.03 16.20
CA LYS A 44 -11.72 -4.28 16.97
C LYS A 44 -10.51 -5.10 16.50
N ASP A 45 -9.37 -4.41 16.37
CA ASP A 45 -8.07 -4.95 15.93
C ASP A 45 -8.03 -5.58 14.53
N LYS A 46 -9.10 -5.44 13.75
CA LYS A 46 -9.14 -5.86 12.35
C LYS A 46 -8.94 -4.64 11.43
N PRO A 47 -8.10 -4.73 10.40
CA PRO A 47 -7.96 -3.66 9.41
C PRO A 47 -9.29 -3.47 8.67
N VAL A 48 -9.71 -2.21 8.52
CA VAL A 48 -10.93 -1.84 7.78
C VAL A 48 -10.64 -0.88 6.63
N VAL A 49 -9.54 -0.14 6.69
CA VAL A 49 -9.05 0.66 5.57
C VAL A 49 -7.54 0.88 5.72
N TYR A 50 -6.84 1.03 4.60
CA TYR A 50 -5.44 1.42 4.55
C TYR A 50 -5.33 2.85 4.01
N LEU A 51 -4.62 3.71 4.73
CA LEU A 51 -4.23 5.02 4.24
C LEU A 51 -2.81 4.91 3.72
N VAL A 52 -2.62 5.19 2.44
CA VAL A 52 -1.35 4.98 1.75
C VAL A 52 -0.91 6.29 1.11
N LYS A 53 0.40 6.51 1.05
CA LYS A 53 0.99 7.59 0.28
C LYS A 53 0.61 7.43 -1.20
N HIS A 54 0.18 8.51 -1.85
CA HIS A 54 -0.37 8.45 -3.21
C HIS A 54 0.62 7.89 -4.23
N GLU A 55 1.87 8.33 -4.18
CA GLU A 55 2.93 7.87 -5.09
C GLU A 55 3.15 6.36 -4.96
N LEU A 56 3.12 5.84 -3.74
CA LEU A 56 3.24 4.42 -3.48
C LEU A 56 2.05 3.61 -4.02
N TYR A 57 0.84 4.16 -3.91
CA TYR A 57 -0.34 3.53 -4.49
C TYR A 57 -0.23 3.42 -6.02
N LEU A 58 0.26 4.48 -6.68
CA LEU A 58 0.49 4.48 -8.13
C LEU A 58 1.59 3.48 -8.53
N GLU A 59 2.69 3.40 -7.78
CA GLU A 59 3.74 2.40 -8.00
C GLU A 59 3.19 0.98 -7.91
N TRP A 60 2.36 0.68 -6.91
CA TRP A 60 1.73 -0.64 -6.79
C TRP A 60 0.76 -0.95 -7.92
N LEU A 61 -0.01 0.05 -8.38
CA LEU A 61 -0.94 -0.13 -9.48
C LEU A 61 -0.21 -0.48 -10.77
N ASP A 62 0.85 0.27 -11.11
CA ASP A 62 1.70 0.02 -12.27
C ASP A 62 2.35 -1.38 -12.23
N GLU A 63 2.83 -1.80 -11.06
CA GLU A 63 3.37 -3.16 -10.88
C GLU A 63 2.31 -4.25 -11.06
N VAL A 64 1.10 -4.05 -10.56
CA VAL A 64 -0.01 -5.00 -10.77
C VAL A 64 -0.38 -5.08 -12.26
N GLU A 65 -0.39 -3.96 -12.97
CA GLU A 65 -0.67 -3.93 -14.41
C GLU A 65 0.39 -4.69 -15.22
N LYS A 66 1.68 -4.50 -14.90
CA LYS A 66 2.78 -5.26 -15.50
C LYS A 66 2.65 -6.77 -15.25
N ILE A 67 2.31 -7.16 -14.02
CA ILE A 67 2.11 -8.57 -13.66
C ILE A 67 0.94 -9.15 -14.47
N GLN A 68 -0.18 -8.43 -14.58
CA GLN A 68 -1.32 -8.87 -15.37
C GLN A 68 -0.98 -9.03 -16.86
N ALA A 69 -0.23 -8.08 -17.44
CA ALA A 69 0.23 -8.18 -18.81
C ALA A 69 1.13 -9.40 -19.04
N HIS A 70 2.03 -9.67 -18.08
CA HIS A 70 2.91 -10.85 -18.16
C HIS A 70 2.13 -12.16 -18.08
N ILE A 71 1.16 -12.27 -17.17
CA ILE A 71 0.30 -13.46 -17.06
C ILE A 71 -0.42 -13.74 -18.38
N LYS A 72 -1.04 -12.71 -18.99
CA LYS A 72 -1.72 -12.85 -20.29
C LYS A 72 -0.78 -13.37 -21.38
N SER A 73 0.44 -12.82 -21.46
CA SER A 73 1.42 -13.28 -22.44
C SER A 73 1.80 -14.76 -22.26
N LEU A 74 1.84 -15.26 -21.02
CA LEU A 74 2.12 -16.67 -20.73
C LEU A 74 0.94 -17.58 -21.07
N GLU A 75 -0.30 -17.13 -20.81
CA GLU A 75 -1.52 -17.86 -21.19
C GLU A 75 -1.62 -18.03 -22.70
N GLU A 76 -1.33 -16.97 -23.47
CA GLU A 76 -1.31 -17.00 -24.93
C GLU A 76 -0.25 -17.97 -25.47
N MET A 77 0.95 -17.99 -24.89
CA MET A 77 2.03 -18.91 -25.29
C MET A 77 1.78 -20.38 -24.92
N SER A 78 0.91 -20.65 -23.95
CA SER A 78 0.55 -22.02 -23.52
C SER A 78 -0.62 -22.64 -24.30
N SER A 79 -1.23 -21.86 -25.19
CA SER A 79 -2.37 -22.27 -26.02
C SER A 79 -1.97 -22.74 -27.43
N ASP A 80 -0.67 -22.75 -27.74
CA ASP A 80 -0.02 -23.33 -28.93
C ASP A 80 0.70 -24.64 -28.57
#